data_AF-A0A0V8HVT3-F1
#
_entry.id   AF-A0A0V8HVT3-F1
#
_cell.length_a   1.000
_cell.length_b   1.000
_cell.length_c   1.000
_cell.angle_alpha   90.00
_cell.angle_beta   90.00
_cell.angle_gamma   90.00
#
_symmetry.space_group_name_H-M   'P 1'
#
loop_
_entity.id
_entity.type
_entity.pdbx_description
1 polymer ?
#
loop_
_entity_poly.entity_id
_entity_poly.type
_entity_poly.pdbx_seq_one_letter_code
_entity_poly.pdbx_strand_id
1 'polypeptide(L)'
;MDVPSAQLYFPGSPAPDSNARRRFRALARSAPWLSTSLKVEIDIPEEYSQPQRNLTGSVTVKIRQREAIALHNASGELVFQKETFSAQRSRDYLAATSASWKLPSTLLTPVYTSDQLILRRPEIAGFDGLLPLDYWATVLDPVEIAGTEPAALDLAFDHPTYIHELSDIVHEGRQAIAAVLSAGYSYQASQADFRLVPADTRTLVVLDLSTGVCLLRQILSGASSVLPAPDLRLRILAKDEYYINSHFQRQHWLDQPVVRS
;
A
#
# COMPACT_ATOMS: atom_id res chain seq x y z
N MET A 1 -9.34 19.66 34.27
CA MET A 1 -10.12 19.97 33.05
C MET A 1 -10.33 18.67 32.34
N ASP A 2 -11.54 18.11 32.40
CA ASP A 2 -11.90 16.90 31.66
C ASP A 2 -11.90 17.26 30.17
N VAL A 3 -10.89 16.78 29.45
CA VAL A 3 -10.91 16.79 27.99
C VAL A 3 -11.99 15.79 27.60
N PRO A 4 -13.05 16.18 26.87
CA PRO A 4 -14.07 15.22 26.44
C PRO A 4 -13.37 14.12 25.65
N SER A 5 -13.49 12.88 26.13
CA SER A 5 -12.96 11.71 25.44
C SER A 5 -13.53 11.67 24.03
N ALA A 6 -12.67 11.71 23.02
CA ALA A 6 -13.09 11.64 21.62
C ALA A 6 -14.02 10.43 21.42
N GLN A 7 -15.11 10.61 20.68
CA GLN A 7 -16.05 9.54 20.40
C GLN A 7 -15.32 8.36 19.73
N LEU A 8 -15.57 7.15 20.24
CA LEU A 8 -15.04 5.92 19.65
C LEU A 8 -15.64 5.69 18.27
N TYR A 9 -14.81 5.31 17.32
CA TYR A 9 -15.23 4.97 15.97
C TYR A 9 -15.82 3.55 15.89
N PHE A 10 -15.30 2.61 16.69
CA PHE A 10 -15.80 1.23 16.77
C PHE A 10 -16.46 0.94 18.13
N PRO A 11 -17.68 1.46 18.39
CA PRO A 11 -18.37 1.18 19.65
C PRO A 11 -18.64 -0.32 19.78
N GLY A 12 -18.12 -0.93 20.85
CA GLY A 12 -18.28 -2.37 21.13
C GLY A 12 -17.09 -3.25 20.72
N SER A 13 -16.09 -2.71 20.01
CA SER A 13 -14.81 -3.40 19.85
C SER A 13 -13.97 -3.26 21.12
N PRO A 14 -13.32 -4.34 21.62
CA PRO A 14 -12.41 -4.22 22.75
C PRO A 14 -11.21 -3.34 22.40
N ALA A 15 -10.59 -2.72 23.41
CA ALA A 15 -9.33 -2.03 23.20
C ALA A 15 -8.30 -3.01 22.62
N PRO A 16 -7.54 -2.63 21.57
CA PRO A 16 -6.63 -3.55 20.92
C PRO A 16 -5.55 -4.03 21.89
N ASP A 17 -5.30 -5.33 21.93
CA ASP A 17 -4.20 -5.90 22.68
C ASP A 17 -2.87 -5.80 21.89
N SER A 18 -1.77 -6.23 22.52
CA SER A 18 -0.45 -6.20 21.89
C SER A 18 -0.34 -7.09 20.65
N ASN A 19 -1.10 -8.20 20.60
CA ASN A 19 -1.04 -9.14 19.47
C ASN A 19 -1.76 -8.55 18.24
N ALA A 20 -2.98 -8.03 18.43
CA ALA A 20 -3.75 -7.35 17.39
C ALA A 20 -2.96 -6.20 16.76
N ARG A 21 -2.32 -5.36 17.59
CA ARG A 21 -1.44 -4.27 17.11
C ARG A 21 -0.25 -4.79 16.30
N ARG A 22 0.40 -5.87 16.73
CA ARG A 22 1.52 -6.49 16.00
C ARG A 22 1.07 -7.06 14.66
N ARG A 23 -0.08 -7.74 14.62
CA ARG A 23 -0.68 -8.30 13.40
C ARG A 23 -1.01 -7.21 12.38
N PHE A 24 -1.67 -6.13 12.81
CA PHE A 24 -1.97 -4.99 11.94
C PHE A 24 -0.72 -4.37 11.31
N ARG A 25 0.34 -4.16 12.11
CA ARG A 25 1.62 -3.65 11.58
C ARG A 25 2.31 -4.63 10.64
N ALA A 26 2.28 -5.93 10.96
CA ALA A 26 2.85 -6.95 10.09
C ALA A 26 2.11 -7.01 8.75
N LEU A 27 0.79 -6.86 8.75
CA LEU A 27 0.00 -6.79 7.53
C LEU A 27 0.40 -5.57 6.67
N ALA A 28 0.50 -4.38 7.27
CA ALA A 28 0.93 -3.18 6.56
C ALA A 28 2.34 -3.31 5.95
N ARG A 29 3.27 -4.00 6.64
CA ARG A 29 4.62 -4.30 6.10
C ARG A 29 4.61 -5.30 4.95
N SER A 30 3.60 -6.17 4.90
CA SER A 30 3.52 -7.30 3.98
C SER A 30 3.09 -6.91 2.57
N ALA A 31 2.37 -5.80 2.43
CA ALA A 31 2.10 -5.23 1.12
C ALA A 31 3.42 -4.73 0.48
N PRO A 32 3.58 -4.85 -0.85
CA PRO A 32 2.75 -5.57 -1.82
C PRO A 32 3.11 -7.06 -2.00
N TRP A 33 3.96 -7.68 -1.16
CA TRP A 33 4.43 -9.08 -1.35
C TRP A 33 3.34 -10.15 -1.22
N LEU A 34 2.20 -9.81 -0.63
CA LEU A 34 1.08 -10.75 -0.51
C LEU A 34 0.35 -10.99 -1.84
N SER A 35 0.72 -10.29 -2.91
CA SER A 35 0.14 -10.42 -4.25
C SER A 35 1.19 -10.35 -5.35
N THR A 36 1.03 -11.18 -6.36
CA THR A 36 1.81 -11.16 -7.62
C THR A 36 1.20 -10.23 -8.66
N SER A 37 -0.11 -10.09 -8.66
CA SER A 37 -0.84 -9.11 -9.48
C SER A 37 -2.09 -8.64 -8.76
N LEU A 38 -2.53 -7.42 -9.10
CA LEU A 38 -3.74 -6.82 -8.59
C LEU A 38 -4.49 -6.14 -9.72
N LYS A 39 -5.81 -6.34 -9.73
CA LYS A 39 -6.75 -5.50 -10.45
C LYS A 39 -7.53 -4.70 -9.42
N VAL A 40 -7.43 -3.38 -9.48
CA VAL A 40 -8.04 -2.48 -8.52
C VAL A 40 -8.84 -1.42 -9.25
N GLU A 41 -9.84 -0.89 -8.57
CA GLU A 41 -10.48 0.37 -8.91
C GLU A 41 -10.00 1.40 -7.88
N ILE A 42 -9.56 2.57 -8.35
CA ILE A 42 -9.10 3.65 -7.48
C ILE A 42 -9.91 4.89 -7.80
N ASP A 43 -10.50 5.48 -6.76
CA ASP A 43 -11.14 6.78 -6.87
C ASP A 43 -10.07 7.87 -6.71
N ILE A 44 -9.89 8.68 -7.75
CA ILE A 44 -8.94 9.79 -7.76
C ILE A 44 -9.64 11.01 -7.15
N PRO A 45 -9.18 11.52 -5.99
CA PRO A 45 -9.69 12.77 -5.45
C PRO A 45 -9.52 13.93 -6.41
N GLU A 46 -10.42 14.90 -6.38
CA GLU A 46 -10.38 16.07 -7.28
C GLU A 46 -9.06 16.84 -7.14
N GLU A 47 -8.53 16.93 -5.91
CA GLU A 47 -7.28 17.60 -5.56
C GLU A 47 -6.04 16.93 -6.17
N TYR A 48 -6.13 15.63 -6.46
CA TYR A 48 -5.05 14.84 -7.06
C TYR A 48 -5.33 14.49 -8.52
N SER A 49 -6.43 15.00 -9.07
CA SER A 49 -6.84 14.73 -10.44
C SER A 49 -5.89 15.40 -11.44
N GLN A 50 -5.66 14.74 -12.57
CA GLN A 50 -4.88 15.29 -13.68
C GLN A 50 -5.71 15.21 -14.98
N PRO A 51 -6.63 16.17 -15.20
CA PRO A 51 -7.54 16.16 -16.35
C PRO A 51 -6.83 16.09 -17.70
N GLN A 52 -5.65 16.71 -17.83
CA GLN A 52 -4.88 16.70 -19.09
C GLN A 52 -4.37 15.30 -19.46
N ARG A 53 -4.34 14.36 -18.51
CA ARG A 53 -3.91 12.97 -18.69
C ARG A 53 -5.06 11.98 -18.59
N ASN A 54 -6.32 12.46 -18.55
CA ASN A 54 -7.52 11.65 -18.32
C ASN A 54 -7.44 10.82 -17.01
N LEU A 55 -6.79 11.36 -15.97
CA LEU A 55 -6.67 10.76 -14.64
C LEU A 55 -7.64 11.47 -13.68
N THR A 56 -8.93 11.20 -13.83
CA THR A 56 -10.00 11.81 -13.04
C THR A 56 -11.06 10.78 -12.68
N GLY A 57 -11.80 11.03 -11.59
CA GLY A 57 -12.87 10.13 -11.14
C GLY A 57 -12.34 8.74 -10.79
N SER A 58 -13.10 7.71 -11.13
CA SER A 58 -12.72 6.32 -10.86
C SER A 58 -11.98 5.70 -12.05
N VAL A 59 -10.88 5.00 -11.77
CA VAL A 59 -10.04 4.36 -12.77
C VAL A 59 -9.77 2.90 -12.42
N THR A 60 -9.72 2.03 -13.44
CA THR A 60 -9.37 0.62 -13.27
C THR A 60 -7.90 0.40 -13.56
N VAL A 61 -7.15 -0.07 -12.56
CA VAL A 61 -5.71 -0.28 -12.63
C VAL A 61 -5.41 -1.77 -12.57
N LYS A 62 -4.57 -2.25 -13.48
CA LYS A 62 -3.92 -3.57 -13.39
C LYS A 62 -2.46 -3.36 -13.06
N ILE A 63 -1.98 -3.99 -12.00
CA ILE A 63 -0.57 -3.92 -11.56
C ILE A 63 -0.05 -5.35 -11.48
N ARG A 64 1.12 -5.60 -12.08
CA ARG A 64 1.87 -6.85 -11.91
C ARG A 64 3.14 -6.54 -11.14
N GLN A 65 3.16 -6.99 -9.88
CA GLN A 65 4.23 -6.73 -8.92
C GLN A 65 4.65 -5.25 -8.93
N ARG A 66 5.90 -4.97 -9.28
CA ARG A 66 6.47 -3.62 -9.44
C ARG A 66 7.06 -3.45 -10.84
N GLU A 67 6.58 -4.24 -11.80
CA GLU A 67 7.17 -4.35 -13.13
C GLU A 67 6.26 -3.82 -14.22
N ALA A 68 4.93 -3.89 -14.04
CA ALA A 68 4.01 -3.44 -15.06
C ALA A 68 2.74 -2.84 -14.47
N ILE A 69 2.22 -1.82 -15.14
CA ILE A 69 0.95 -1.19 -14.85
C ILE A 69 0.21 -0.85 -16.14
N ALA A 70 -1.10 -1.08 -16.14
CA ALA A 70 -2.01 -0.61 -17.17
C ALA A 70 -3.24 0.02 -16.52
N LEU A 71 -3.64 1.19 -17.01
CA LEU A 71 -4.68 2.02 -16.42
C LEU A 71 -5.76 2.34 -17.44
N HIS A 72 -7.00 2.05 -17.07
CA HIS A 72 -8.17 2.34 -17.87
C HIS A 72 -9.05 3.38 -17.16
N ASN A 73 -9.56 4.36 -17.90
CA ASN A 73 -10.55 5.29 -17.37
C ASN A 73 -11.92 4.61 -17.18
N ALA A 74 -12.91 5.34 -16.66
CA ALA A 74 -14.28 4.85 -16.46
C ALA A 74 -14.95 4.35 -17.76
N SER A 75 -14.55 4.87 -18.92
CA SER A 75 -15.03 4.44 -20.25
C SER A 75 -14.34 3.16 -20.75
N GLY A 76 -13.35 2.64 -20.02
CA GLY A 76 -12.56 1.46 -20.40
C GLY A 76 -11.40 1.76 -21.36
N GLU A 77 -11.09 3.03 -21.64
CA GLU A 77 -9.98 3.43 -22.50
C GLU A 77 -8.65 3.39 -21.74
N LEU A 78 -7.60 2.82 -22.36
CA LEU A 78 -6.25 2.79 -21.80
C LEU A 78 -5.61 4.19 -21.82
N VAL A 79 -5.46 4.80 -20.63
CA VAL A 79 -4.94 6.18 -20.46
C VAL A 79 -3.48 6.22 -20.01
N PHE A 80 -2.99 5.17 -19.35
CA PHE A 80 -1.59 5.07 -18.94
C PHE A 80 -1.12 3.62 -18.93
N GLN A 81 0.13 3.42 -19.32
CA GLN A 81 0.78 2.12 -19.35
C GLN A 81 2.28 2.31 -19.15
N LYS A 82 2.88 1.48 -18.31
CA LYS A 82 4.34 1.43 -18.14
C LYS A 82 4.77 0.02 -17.80
N GLU A 83 5.86 -0.40 -18.42
CA GLU A 83 6.55 -1.66 -18.12
C GLU A 83 8.02 -1.35 -17.83
N THR A 84 8.53 -1.84 -16.71
CA THR A 84 9.95 -1.91 -16.41
C THR A 84 10.41 -3.33 -16.70
N PHE A 85 11.12 -3.52 -17.82
CA PHE A 85 11.76 -4.80 -18.12
C PHE A 85 12.85 -5.06 -17.08
N SER A 86 12.60 -5.97 -16.14
CA SER A 86 13.62 -6.46 -15.23
C SER A 86 14.61 -7.35 -15.98
N ALA A 87 15.58 -6.75 -16.67
CA ALA A 87 16.68 -7.47 -17.32
C ALA A 87 17.68 -8.11 -16.32
N GLN A 88 17.40 -8.06 -15.02
CA GLN A 88 18.36 -8.36 -13.95
C GLN A 88 17.91 -9.44 -12.94
N ARG A 89 17.01 -10.36 -13.31
CA ARG A 89 16.77 -11.56 -12.46
C ARG A 89 17.81 -12.68 -12.63
N SER A 90 18.85 -12.51 -13.46
CA SER A 90 19.71 -13.62 -13.90
C SER A 90 21.20 -13.54 -13.53
N ARG A 91 21.68 -12.59 -12.71
CA ARG A 91 23.15 -12.46 -12.48
C ARG A 91 23.67 -12.20 -11.07
N ASP A 92 22.83 -12.25 -10.02
CA ASP A 92 23.34 -12.20 -8.64
C ASP A 92 23.52 -13.59 -7.99
N TYR A 93 23.49 -14.65 -8.80
CA TYR A 93 24.05 -15.96 -8.44
C TYR A 93 25.56 -15.97 -8.75
N LEU A 94 26.31 -15.00 -8.22
CA LEU A 94 27.77 -14.94 -8.34
C LEU A 94 28.42 -15.41 -7.05
N ALA A 95 28.83 -16.68 -7.11
CA ALA A 95 30.03 -17.26 -6.53
C ALA A 95 30.44 -16.79 -5.13
N ALA A 96 30.28 -17.69 -4.16
CA ALA A 96 31.08 -17.72 -2.94
C ALA A 96 32.58 -17.79 -3.32
N THR A 97 33.19 -16.63 -3.48
CA THR A 97 34.64 -16.46 -3.41
C THR A 97 35.00 -16.39 -1.93
N SER A 98 36.13 -16.99 -1.56
CA SER A 98 36.61 -17.23 -0.20
C SER A 98 37.02 -15.96 0.57
N ALA A 99 36.31 -14.85 0.39
CA ALA A 99 36.59 -13.55 0.98
C ALA A 99 35.29 -12.81 1.33
N SER A 100 34.51 -13.26 2.33
CA SER A 100 33.45 -12.44 2.94
C SER A 100 32.83 -13.05 4.21
N TRP A 101 33.56 -13.03 5.33
CA TRP A 101 32.91 -13.11 6.66
C TRP A 101 32.21 -11.79 7.08
N LYS A 102 32.18 -10.80 6.19
CA LYS A 102 31.35 -9.60 6.33
C LYS A 102 30.24 -9.68 5.30
N LEU A 103 29.14 -10.32 5.67
CA LEU A 103 27.87 -10.11 4.98
C LEU A 103 27.55 -8.61 5.06
N PRO A 104 27.06 -7.98 3.98
CA PRO A 104 26.39 -6.69 4.09
C PRO A 104 25.33 -6.79 5.18
N SER A 105 25.23 -5.80 6.08
CA SER A 105 24.22 -5.78 7.14
C SER A 105 22.79 -5.56 6.63
N THR A 106 22.61 -5.48 5.30
CA THR A 106 21.33 -5.25 4.65
C THR A 106 20.57 -6.56 4.48
N LEU A 107 19.32 -6.57 4.96
CA LEU A 107 18.39 -7.68 4.78
C LEU A 107 18.06 -7.83 3.28
N LEU A 108 18.48 -8.94 2.67
CA LEU A 108 18.16 -9.28 1.29
C LEU A 108 16.81 -10.00 1.13
N THR A 109 16.30 -10.59 2.20
CA THR A 109 15.05 -11.37 2.22
C THR A 109 14.15 -10.97 3.39
N PRO A 110 12.81 -10.89 3.22
CA PRO A 110 11.91 -10.60 4.33
C PRO A 110 11.98 -11.64 5.45
N VAL A 111 11.82 -11.18 6.69
CA VAL A 111 11.62 -12.05 7.86
C VAL A 111 10.13 -12.15 8.12
N TYR A 112 9.61 -13.36 8.29
CA TYR A 112 8.18 -13.62 8.46
C TYR A 112 7.79 -13.91 9.91
N THR A 113 6.54 -13.61 10.28
CA THR A 113 5.86 -14.09 11.48
C THR A 113 5.40 -15.54 11.30
N SER A 114 4.87 -16.16 12.35
CA SER A 114 4.20 -17.48 12.28
C SER A 114 3.08 -17.51 11.24
N ASP A 115 2.41 -16.37 11.05
CA ASP A 115 1.22 -16.23 10.20
C ASP A 115 1.60 -15.81 8.77
N GLN A 116 2.88 -15.97 8.39
CA GLN A 116 3.42 -15.63 7.07
C GLN A 116 3.29 -14.15 6.68
N LEU A 117 3.16 -13.25 7.66
CA LEU A 117 3.23 -11.80 7.47
C LEU A 117 4.67 -11.31 7.66
N ILE A 118 5.06 -10.23 7.02
CA ILE A 118 6.40 -9.66 7.12
C ILE A 118 6.59 -9.00 8.50
N LEU A 119 7.50 -9.58 9.28
CA LEU A 119 8.02 -9.02 10.52
C LEU A 119 9.05 -7.92 10.25
N ARG A 120 10.10 -8.23 9.47
CA ARG A 120 11.12 -7.27 9.03
C ARG A 120 11.21 -7.25 7.53
N ARG A 121 11.22 -6.04 6.98
CA ARG A 121 11.17 -5.76 5.56
C ARG A 121 12.58 -5.50 5.01
N PRO A 122 12.96 -6.10 3.88
CA PRO A 122 14.20 -5.73 3.20
C PRO A 122 14.07 -4.33 2.59
N GLU A 123 15.21 -3.66 2.39
CA GLU A 123 15.24 -2.41 1.65
C GLU A 123 14.90 -2.67 0.17
N ILE A 124 14.05 -1.81 -0.41
CA ILE A 124 13.56 -1.95 -1.78
C ILE A 124 13.39 -0.58 -2.44
N ALA A 125 13.41 -0.53 -3.77
CA ALA A 125 13.18 0.69 -4.55
C ALA A 125 11.69 1.13 -4.64
N GLY A 126 10.79 0.55 -3.84
CA GLY A 126 9.35 0.83 -3.93
C GLY A 126 8.78 0.50 -5.31
N PHE A 127 7.99 1.42 -5.89
CA PHE A 127 7.43 1.28 -7.25
C PHE A 127 8.27 1.98 -8.34
N ASP A 128 9.44 2.55 -8.03
CA ASP A 128 10.41 3.11 -9.01
C ASP A 128 9.81 3.96 -10.16
N GLY A 129 8.92 4.89 -9.80
CA GLY A 129 8.22 5.75 -10.76
C GLY A 129 7.30 5.01 -11.74
N LEU A 130 6.91 3.76 -11.45
CA LEU A 130 5.95 2.97 -12.22
C LEU A 130 4.57 3.64 -12.23
N LEU A 131 4.18 4.24 -11.11
CA LEU A 131 2.83 4.77 -10.89
C LEU A 131 2.68 6.17 -11.51
N PRO A 132 1.53 6.48 -12.14
CA PRO A 132 1.31 7.79 -12.75
C PRO A 132 0.96 8.89 -11.74
N LEU A 133 0.51 8.52 -10.53
CA LEU A 133 0.17 9.39 -9.41
C LEU A 133 0.90 8.87 -8.15
N ASP A 134 1.67 9.74 -7.48
CA ASP A 134 2.59 9.31 -6.43
C ASP A 134 1.90 8.78 -5.17
N TYR A 135 0.73 9.33 -4.81
CA TYR A 135 -0.03 8.88 -3.63
C TYR A 135 -0.47 7.41 -3.71
N TRP A 136 -0.53 6.83 -4.92
CA TRP A 136 -0.84 5.42 -5.10
C TRP A 136 0.19 4.52 -4.44
N ALA A 137 1.46 4.94 -4.39
CA ALA A 137 2.50 4.19 -3.70
C ALA A 137 2.14 4.02 -2.22
N THR A 138 1.64 5.08 -1.58
CA THR A 138 1.31 5.04 -0.16
C THR A 138 0.14 4.11 0.15
N VAL A 139 -0.89 4.05 -0.70
CA VAL A 139 -2.03 3.13 -0.47
C VAL A 139 -1.70 1.68 -0.84
N LEU A 140 -0.93 1.45 -1.91
CA LEU A 140 -0.51 0.12 -2.34
C LEU A 140 0.58 -0.50 -1.45
N ASP A 141 1.29 0.35 -0.70
CA ASP A 141 2.39 -0.03 0.18
C ASP A 141 2.37 0.82 1.47
N PRO A 142 1.41 0.56 2.38
CA PRO A 142 1.18 1.36 3.59
C PRO A 142 2.21 1.11 4.70
N VAL A 143 3.47 0.84 4.35
CA VAL A 143 4.55 0.49 5.28
C VAL A 143 4.83 1.58 6.32
N GLU A 144 4.60 2.85 5.98
CA GLU A 144 4.78 3.99 6.88
C GLU A 144 3.94 3.89 8.17
N ILE A 145 2.85 3.13 8.16
CA ILE A 145 2.04 2.85 9.35
C ILE A 145 2.83 2.01 10.38
N ALA A 146 3.71 1.14 9.91
CA ALA A 146 4.33 0.09 10.70
C ALA A 146 5.85 0.22 10.85
N GLY A 147 6.51 0.94 9.94
CA GLY A 147 7.96 0.95 9.80
C GLY A 147 8.47 -0.33 9.14
N THR A 148 9.77 -0.37 8.84
CA THR A 148 10.41 -1.53 8.18
C THR A 148 10.62 -2.71 9.13
N GLU A 149 10.65 -2.47 10.44
CA GLU A 149 10.82 -3.51 11.46
C GLU A 149 10.00 -3.23 12.72
N PRO A 150 9.84 -4.23 13.62
CA PRO A 150 9.18 -4.01 14.91
C PRO A 150 10.05 -3.12 15.79
N ALA A 151 9.40 -2.21 16.53
CA ALA A 151 10.05 -1.44 17.58
C ALA A 151 10.79 -2.34 18.57
N ALA A 152 11.91 -1.85 19.08
CA ALA A 152 12.64 -2.51 20.15
C ALA A 152 11.79 -2.57 21.42
N LEU A 153 11.81 -3.71 22.13
CA LEU A 153 11.04 -3.89 23.38
C LEU A 153 11.49 -2.94 24.51
N ASP A 154 12.75 -2.49 24.44
CA ASP A 154 13.38 -1.67 25.48
C ASP A 154 13.12 -0.17 25.30
N LEU A 155 12.57 0.25 24.15
CA LEU A 155 12.30 1.66 23.83
C LEU A 155 10.81 1.97 23.91
N ALA A 156 10.43 2.86 24.82
CA ALA A 156 9.10 3.43 24.84
C ALA A 156 8.89 4.31 23.59
N PHE A 157 7.72 4.18 22.93
CA PHE A 157 7.24 5.06 21.86
C PHE A 157 7.92 4.96 20.47
N ASP A 158 8.56 3.84 20.16
CA ASP A 158 9.30 3.69 18.89
C ASP A 158 8.42 3.32 17.66
N HIS A 159 7.11 3.09 17.87
CA HIS A 159 6.22 2.79 16.75
C HIS A 159 5.83 4.04 15.93
N PRO A 160 5.89 3.97 14.58
CA PRO A 160 5.54 5.11 13.72
C PRO A 160 4.13 5.65 13.91
N THR A 161 3.18 4.81 14.30
CA THR A 161 1.79 5.23 14.54
C THR A 161 1.29 4.71 15.88
N TYR A 162 0.34 5.40 16.51
CA TYR A 162 -0.43 4.88 17.63
C TYR A 162 -1.74 4.28 17.13
N ILE A 163 -2.04 3.05 17.56
CA ILE A 163 -3.30 2.35 17.22
C ILE A 163 -4.25 2.51 18.40
N HIS A 164 -5.23 3.41 18.25
CA HIS A 164 -6.22 3.74 19.26
C HIS A 164 -7.32 2.70 19.32
N GLU A 165 -7.84 2.35 18.15
CA GLU A 165 -8.97 1.44 17.97
C GLU A 165 -8.65 0.52 16.80
N LEU A 166 -9.19 -0.70 16.83
CA LEU A 166 -8.96 -1.71 15.81
C LEU A 166 -10.17 -2.64 15.77
N SER A 167 -10.62 -2.99 14.56
CA SER A 167 -11.74 -3.89 14.35
C SER A 167 -11.54 -4.71 13.08
N ASP A 168 -11.77 -6.02 13.17
CA ASP A 168 -11.90 -6.87 11.98
C ASP A 168 -13.28 -6.61 11.36
N ILE A 169 -13.32 -6.27 10.07
CA ILE A 169 -14.53 -5.86 9.36
C ILE A 169 -14.64 -6.56 8.00
N VAL A 170 -15.83 -6.48 7.41
CA VAL A 170 -16.01 -6.75 5.98
C VAL A 170 -16.14 -5.41 5.27
N HIS A 171 -15.15 -5.09 4.42
CA HIS A 171 -15.15 -3.87 3.61
C HIS A 171 -15.40 -4.26 2.15
N GLU A 172 -16.53 -3.83 1.59
CA GLU A 172 -16.92 -4.10 0.20
C GLU A 172 -16.86 -5.59 -0.18
N GLY A 173 -17.29 -6.46 0.74
CA GLY A 173 -17.30 -7.92 0.56
C GLY A 173 -15.96 -8.62 0.81
N ARG A 174 -14.91 -7.89 1.20
CA ARG A 174 -13.59 -8.44 1.53
C ARG A 174 -13.32 -8.37 3.03
N GLN A 175 -12.62 -9.38 3.54
CA GLN A 175 -12.13 -9.38 4.93
C GLN A 175 -11.02 -8.33 5.07
N ALA A 176 -11.20 -7.41 6.00
CA ALA A 176 -10.28 -6.29 6.22
C ALA A 176 -10.13 -6.02 7.71
N ILE A 177 -9.07 -5.29 8.06
CA ILE A 177 -8.82 -4.80 9.40
C ILE A 177 -8.81 -3.27 9.36
N ALA A 178 -9.68 -2.66 10.14
CA ALA A 178 -9.80 -1.21 10.24
C ALA A 178 -9.19 -0.72 11.54
N ALA A 179 -8.44 0.38 11.49
CA ALA A 179 -7.78 0.95 12.64
C ALA A 179 -7.90 2.48 12.65
N VAL A 180 -8.09 3.03 13.85
CA VAL A 180 -7.98 4.48 14.08
C VAL A 180 -6.58 4.78 14.59
N LEU A 181 -5.87 5.59 13.82
CA LEU A 181 -4.45 5.87 13.99
C LEU A 181 -4.18 7.34 14.29
N SER A 182 -3.09 7.62 14.99
CA SER A 182 -2.43 8.93 14.97
C SER A 182 -0.94 8.75 14.72
N ALA A 183 -0.29 9.79 14.19
CA ALA A 183 1.15 9.77 13.97
C ALA A 183 1.89 9.65 15.31
N GLY A 184 2.90 8.78 15.34
CA GLY A 184 3.87 8.68 16.41
C GLY A 184 5.04 9.63 16.20
N TYR A 185 5.93 9.74 17.18
CA TYR A 185 7.12 10.59 17.07
C TYR A 185 8.09 10.08 15.99
N SER A 186 8.18 8.77 15.80
CA SER A 186 8.99 8.14 14.75
C SER A 186 8.27 8.03 13.40
N TYR A 187 7.09 8.65 13.22
CA TYR A 187 6.37 8.62 11.95
C TYR A 187 7.20 9.25 10.83
N GLN A 188 7.48 8.46 9.80
CA GLN A 188 8.12 8.94 8.57
C GLN A 188 7.27 8.48 7.41
N ALA A 189 6.79 9.44 6.63
CA ALA A 189 5.97 9.14 5.48
C ALA A 189 6.83 8.57 4.34
N SER A 190 6.31 7.60 3.60
CA SER A 190 6.98 7.08 2.40
C SER A 190 6.99 8.12 1.28
N GLN A 191 5.95 8.96 1.24
CA GLN A 191 5.82 10.13 0.37
C GLN A 191 5.41 11.33 1.21
N ALA A 192 6.26 12.36 1.28
CA ALA A 192 6.07 13.50 2.17
C ALA A 192 4.74 14.23 1.94
N ASP A 193 4.29 14.35 0.69
CA ASP A 193 3.06 15.05 0.32
C ASP A 193 1.80 14.20 0.48
N PHE A 194 1.95 12.88 0.68
CA PHE A 194 0.86 11.91 0.68
C PHE A 194 0.90 10.99 1.90
N ARG A 195 0.93 11.61 3.09
CA ARG A 195 0.92 10.90 4.38
C ARG A 195 -0.43 10.20 4.60
N LEU A 196 -0.44 8.90 4.92
CA LEU A 196 -1.65 8.19 5.36
C LEU A 196 -2.09 8.67 6.73
N VAL A 197 -1.17 9.03 7.62
CA VAL A 197 -1.48 9.53 8.96
C VAL A 197 -0.82 10.89 9.15
N PRO A 198 -1.46 11.99 8.68
CA PRO A 198 -0.95 13.34 8.89
C PRO A 198 -0.78 13.66 10.39
N ALA A 199 0.18 14.54 10.70
CA ALA A 199 0.41 14.99 12.06
C ALA A 199 -0.85 15.63 12.67
N ASP A 200 -1.03 15.45 13.98
CA ASP A 200 -2.15 16.02 14.74
C ASP A 200 -3.55 15.63 14.22
N THR A 201 -3.67 14.44 13.63
CA THR A 201 -4.95 13.86 13.19
C THR A 201 -5.27 12.53 13.87
N ARG A 202 -6.57 12.22 13.95
CA ARG A 202 -7.07 10.84 14.04
C ARG A 202 -7.50 10.42 12.65
N THR A 203 -6.92 9.33 12.16
CA THR A 203 -7.14 8.83 10.81
C THR A 203 -7.62 7.40 10.84
N LEU A 204 -8.73 7.12 10.16
CA LEU A 204 -9.17 5.77 9.87
C LEU A 204 -8.36 5.22 8.70
N VAL A 205 -7.79 4.04 8.89
CA VAL A 205 -7.19 3.24 7.82
C VAL A 205 -7.82 1.85 7.79
N VAL A 206 -8.16 1.37 6.60
CA VAL A 206 -8.66 0.01 6.37
C VAL A 206 -7.66 -0.75 5.50
N LEU A 207 -7.13 -1.86 6.01
CA LEU A 207 -6.21 -2.73 5.27
C LEU A 207 -6.92 -4.03 4.87
N ASP A 208 -6.78 -4.44 3.61
CA ASP A 208 -7.26 -5.75 3.15
C ASP A 208 -6.45 -6.87 3.80
N LEU A 209 -7.10 -7.87 4.39
CA LEU A 209 -6.40 -8.96 5.08
C LEU A 209 -5.60 -9.86 4.13
N SER A 210 -5.96 -9.91 2.85
CA SER A 210 -5.34 -10.81 1.88
C SER A 210 -4.16 -10.19 1.12
N THR A 211 -4.08 -8.86 1.03
CA THR A 211 -3.03 -8.14 0.28
C THR A 211 -2.24 -7.16 1.14
N GLY A 212 -2.80 -6.70 2.26
CA GLY A 212 -2.25 -5.65 3.11
C GLY A 212 -2.36 -4.23 2.52
N VAL A 213 -2.97 -4.07 1.35
CA VAL A 213 -3.20 -2.78 0.69
C VAL A 213 -4.20 -1.95 1.49
N CYS A 214 -3.99 -0.64 1.52
CA CYS A 214 -4.93 0.32 2.10
C CYS A 214 -6.13 0.51 1.16
N LEU A 215 -7.31 0.06 1.61
CA LEU A 215 -8.58 0.20 0.90
C LEU A 215 -9.23 1.56 1.15
N LEU A 216 -9.08 2.09 2.36
CA LEU A 216 -9.65 3.38 2.77
C LEU A 216 -8.68 4.11 3.69
N ARG A 217 -8.47 5.40 3.42
CA ARG A 217 -7.90 6.38 4.35
C ARG A 217 -8.86 7.55 4.49
N GLN A 218 -9.31 7.82 5.72
CA GLN A 218 -10.22 8.92 6.03
C GLN A 218 -9.76 9.68 7.27
N ILE A 219 -9.62 11.01 7.19
CA ILE A 219 -9.29 11.85 8.34
C ILE A 219 -10.56 12.06 9.17
N LEU A 220 -10.59 11.55 10.41
CA LEU A 220 -11.77 11.63 11.29
C LEU A 220 -11.82 12.96 12.04
N SER A 221 -10.67 13.46 12.45
CA SER A 221 -10.53 14.73 13.18
C SER A 221 -9.08 15.22 13.09
N GLY A 222 -8.86 16.53 13.05
CA GLY A 222 -7.52 17.11 13.08
C GLY A 222 -7.52 18.52 13.68
N ALA A 223 -6.33 19.03 13.99
CA ALA A 223 -6.16 20.43 14.39
C ALA A 223 -6.68 21.36 13.28
N SER A 224 -7.42 22.42 13.63
CA SER A 224 -8.05 23.34 12.67
C SER A 224 -7.08 24.06 11.73
N SER A 225 -5.77 23.97 11.98
CA SER A 225 -4.70 24.55 11.16
C SER A 225 -4.22 23.65 10.02
N VAL A 226 -4.65 22.39 9.96
CA VAL A 226 -4.26 21.44 8.91
C VAL A 226 -5.35 21.40 7.85
N LEU A 227 -5.00 21.71 6.59
CA LEU A 227 -5.91 21.49 5.46
C LEU A 227 -6.33 20.01 5.42
N PRO A 228 -7.62 19.69 5.34
CA PRO A 228 -8.07 18.31 5.34
C PRO A 228 -7.56 17.61 4.07
N ALA A 229 -6.70 16.60 4.24
CA ALA A 229 -6.28 15.76 3.13
C ALA A 229 -7.48 14.92 2.65
N PRO A 230 -7.73 14.79 1.34
CA PRO A 230 -8.91 14.11 0.82
C PRO A 230 -8.93 12.63 1.21
N ASP A 231 -10.11 12.02 1.26
CA ASP A 231 -10.24 10.57 1.44
C ASP A 231 -9.54 9.82 0.29
N LEU A 232 -8.86 8.72 0.62
CA LEU A 232 -8.30 7.81 -0.39
C LEU A 232 -9.12 6.53 -0.38
N ARG A 233 -9.59 6.10 -1.56
CA ARG A 233 -10.42 4.90 -1.71
C ARG A 233 -9.88 4.01 -2.82
N LEU A 234 -9.73 2.73 -2.50
CA LEU A 234 -9.26 1.70 -3.41
C LEU A 234 -10.06 0.42 -3.17
N ARG A 235 -10.58 -0.14 -4.25
CA ARG A 235 -11.34 -1.39 -4.24
C ARG A 235 -10.57 -2.47 -4.99
N ILE A 236 -10.39 -3.64 -4.38
CA ILE A 236 -9.73 -4.77 -5.04
C ILE A 236 -10.77 -5.56 -5.84
N LEU A 237 -10.60 -5.58 -7.17
CA LEU A 237 -11.45 -6.33 -8.09
C LEU A 237 -10.96 -7.77 -8.27
N ALA A 238 -9.64 -7.96 -8.32
CA ALA A 238 -9.02 -9.28 -8.43
C ALA A 238 -7.60 -9.29 -7.87
N LYS A 239 -7.14 -10.48 -7.46
CA LYS A 239 -5.81 -10.74 -6.91
C LYS A 239 -5.22 -11.98 -7.61
N ASP A 240 -3.93 -11.92 -7.94
CA ASP A 240 -3.16 -13.02 -8.53
C ASP A 240 -3.75 -13.55 -9.85
N GLU A 241 -4.40 -12.67 -10.64
CA GLU A 241 -4.77 -13.00 -12.01
C GLU A 241 -3.50 -13.16 -12.87
N TYR A 242 -3.52 -14.20 -13.70
CA TYR A 242 -2.46 -14.45 -14.66
C TYR A 242 -2.54 -13.43 -15.80
N TYR A 243 -1.54 -12.56 -15.90
CA TYR A 243 -1.43 -11.58 -16.98
C TYR A 243 -0.18 -11.84 -17.84
N ILE A 244 -0.40 -12.27 -19.08
CA ILE A 244 0.62 -12.23 -20.13
C ILE A 244 0.93 -10.78 -20.55
N ASN A 245 2.14 -10.56 -21.10
CA ASN A 245 2.62 -9.21 -21.44
C ASN A 245 1.68 -8.45 -22.40
N SER A 246 0.97 -9.13 -23.29
CA SER A 246 -0.01 -8.47 -24.19
C SER A 246 -1.16 -7.79 -23.45
N HIS A 247 -1.49 -8.21 -22.22
CA HIS A 247 -2.49 -7.51 -21.39
C HIS A 247 -2.01 -6.16 -20.85
N PHE A 248 -0.71 -5.91 -20.91
CA PHE A 248 -0.09 -4.66 -20.55
C PHE A 248 0.37 -3.89 -21.77
N GLN A 249 0.08 -4.31 -23.01
CA GLN A 249 0.50 -3.61 -24.23
C GLN A 249 -0.71 -2.99 -24.94
N ARG A 250 -0.55 -1.80 -25.53
CA ARG A 250 -1.47 -1.33 -26.57
C ARG A 250 -1.50 -2.38 -27.68
N GLN A 251 -2.70 -2.86 -28.01
CA GLN A 251 -2.92 -3.72 -29.17
C GLN A 251 -2.36 -2.99 -30.40
N HIS A 252 -1.25 -3.47 -30.94
CA HIS A 252 -0.70 -2.91 -32.17
C HIS A 252 -1.64 -3.35 -33.30
N TRP A 253 -1.94 -2.47 -34.25
CA TRP A 253 -2.83 -2.77 -35.38
C TRP A 253 -2.39 -3.96 -36.25
N LEU A 254 -1.16 -4.45 -36.08
CA LEU A 254 -0.60 -5.65 -36.71
C LEU A 254 -1.06 -6.97 -36.06
N ASP A 255 -1.61 -6.93 -34.84
CA ASP A 255 -2.06 -8.12 -34.09
C ASP A 255 -3.55 -8.46 -34.32
N GLN A 256 -4.23 -7.76 -35.24
CA GLN A 256 -5.56 -8.19 -35.67
C GLN A 256 -5.42 -9.38 -36.62
N PRO A 257 -6.09 -10.52 -36.36
CA PRO A 257 -6.15 -11.58 -37.36
C PRO A 257 -6.81 -11.01 -38.60
N VAL A 258 -6.05 -10.91 -39.69
CA VAL A 258 -6.59 -10.59 -41.00
C VAL A 258 -7.56 -11.70 -41.36
N VAL A 259 -8.85 -11.49 -41.14
CA VAL A 259 -9.90 -12.35 -41.66
C VAL A 259 -9.89 -12.15 -43.16
N ARG A 260 -9.19 -13.04 -43.88
CA ARG A 260 -9.31 -13.14 -45.33
C ARG A 260 -10.66 -13.79 -45.63
N SER A 261 -11.61 -12.98 -46.10
CA SER A 261 -12.82 -13.43 -46.79
C SER A 261 -12.46 -14.08 -48.12
#